data_AF-A0A914TF91-F1
#
_entry.id   AF-A0A914TF91-F1
#
_cell.length_a   1.000
_cell.length_b   1.000
_cell.length_c   1.000
_cell.angle_alpha   90.00
_cell.angle_beta   90.00
_cell.angle_gamma   90.00
#
_symmetry.space_group_name_H-M   'P 1'
#
loop_
_entity.id
_entity.type
_entity.pdbx_description
1 polymer ?
#
loop_
_entity_poly.entity_id
_entity_poly.type
_entity_poly.pdbx_seq_one_letter_code
_entity_poly.pdbx_strand_id
1 'polypeptide(L)'
;MNHSLSISTPPTSFFCQLDYEDPSQRNGFELDIRVFDGKFYATTKIRIEIEDINDSAPIITGPKQTSILENVERKELVAEFVATDLDENDFIE
;
A
#
# COMPACT_ATOMS: atom_id res chain seq x y z
N MET A 1 17.27 33.55 -18.54
CA MET A 1 17.58 32.13 -18.73
C MET A 1 16.43 31.35 -18.11
N ASN A 2 15.67 30.68 -18.95
CA ASN A 2 14.41 30.03 -18.62
C ASN A 2 14.73 28.54 -18.48
N HIS A 3 14.96 28.11 -17.25
CA HIS A 3 15.20 26.70 -16.93
C HIS A 3 13.85 26.03 -16.70
N SER A 4 13.26 25.47 -17.76
CA SER A 4 12.04 24.66 -17.64
C SER A 4 12.42 23.21 -17.33
N LEU A 5 11.95 22.71 -16.18
CA LEU A 5 11.98 21.29 -15.84
C LEU A 5 10.79 20.62 -16.53
N SER A 6 11.06 19.77 -17.51
CA SER A 6 10.03 18.95 -18.16
C SER A 6 10.03 17.57 -17.51
N ILE A 7 9.03 17.31 -16.65
CA ILE A 7 8.74 15.94 -16.20
C ILE A 7 7.80 15.32 -17.24
N SER A 8 8.33 14.47 -18.13
CA SER A 8 7.47 13.69 -19.01
C SER A 8 7.00 12.46 -18.23
N THR A 9 5.77 12.51 -17.72
CA THR A 9 5.10 11.27 -17.34
C THR A 9 4.90 10.44 -18.61
N PRO A 10 5.20 9.12 -18.61
CA PRO A 10 5.00 8.27 -19.78
C PRO A 10 3.57 8.38 -20.34
N PRO A 11 3.37 8.14 -21.65
CA PRO A 11 2.04 8.18 -22.26
C PRO A 11 1.10 7.20 -21.56
N THR A 12 -0.13 7.67 -21.34
CA THR A 12 -1.25 7.12 -20.57
C THR A 12 -1.71 5.73 -21.06
N SER A 13 -0.88 4.70 -20.96
CA SER A 13 -1.29 3.34 -21.35
C SER A 13 -0.87 2.23 -20.37
N PHE A 14 0.01 2.49 -19.41
CA PHE A 14 0.34 1.56 -18.33
C PHE A 14 0.88 2.38 -17.15
N PHE A 15 0.02 3.12 -16.45
CA PHE A 15 0.40 3.59 -15.13
C PHE A 15 0.35 2.38 -14.20
N CYS A 16 1.49 1.97 -13.68
CA CYS A 16 1.50 1.26 -12.41
C CYS A 16 0.81 2.21 -11.43
N GLN A 17 -0.39 1.83 -10.98
CA GLN A 17 -1.10 2.62 -9.98
C GLN A 17 -0.27 2.62 -8.69
N LEU A 18 -0.35 3.73 -7.95
CA LEU A 18 0.19 3.75 -6.59
C LEU A 18 -0.67 2.82 -5.74
N ASP A 19 0.00 1.90 -5.04
CA ASP A 19 -0.59 0.85 -4.21
C ASP A 19 0.30 0.75 -2.97
N TYR A 20 -0.22 1.14 -1.80
CA TYR A 20 0.57 1.19 -0.56
C TYR A 20 0.84 -0.23 -0.02
N GLU A 21 -0.08 -1.13 -0.31
CA GLU A 21 -0.14 -2.53 0.08
C GLU A 21 0.89 -3.35 -0.72
N ASP A 22 1.31 -2.85 -1.89
CA ASP A 22 2.44 -3.39 -2.66
C ASP A 22 3.78 -3.17 -1.92
N PRO A 23 4.47 -4.25 -1.48
CA PRO A 23 5.73 -4.16 -0.75
C PRO A 23 6.85 -3.43 -1.51
N SER A 24 6.77 -3.37 -2.84
CA SER A 24 7.75 -2.68 -3.68
C SER A 24 7.55 -1.16 -3.69
N GLN A 25 6.36 -0.69 -3.32
CA GLN A 25 5.94 0.71 -3.35
C GLN A 25 5.92 1.35 -1.96
N ARG A 26 5.75 0.54 -0.90
CA ARG A 26 5.67 0.99 0.52
C ARG A 26 6.83 1.87 0.99
N ASN A 27 8.02 1.70 0.42
CA ASN A 27 9.20 2.54 0.75
C ASN A 27 9.29 3.84 -0.06
N GLY A 28 8.33 4.09 -0.93
CA GLY A 28 8.30 5.23 -1.83
C GLY A 28 9.27 5.11 -3.01
N PHE A 29 9.35 6.17 -3.80
CA PHE A 29 10.22 6.25 -4.99
C PHE A 29 11.31 7.30 -4.80
N GLU A 30 12.56 6.95 -5.12
CA GLU A 30 13.66 7.89 -5.16
C GLU A 30 13.96 8.30 -6.62
N LEU A 31 13.87 9.59 -6.90
CA LEU A 31 14.13 10.17 -8.21
C LEU A 31 15.41 10.99 -8.18
N ASP A 32 16.36 10.60 -9.03
CA ASP A 32 17.57 11.37 -9.28
C ASP A 32 17.35 12.34 -10.45
N ILE A 33 17.28 13.64 -10.16
CA ILE A 33 17.11 14.68 -11.16
C ILE A 33 18.47 15.29 -11.47
N ARG A 34 18.83 15.32 -12.74
CA ARG A 34 20.01 16.03 -13.24
C ARG A 34 19.60 17.16 -14.16
N VAL A 35 20.08 18.36 -13.85
CA VAL A 35 19.92 19.55 -14.69
C VAL A 35 21.26 19.96 -15.26
N PHE A 36 21.24 20.53 -16.47
CA PHE A 36 22.42 21.01 -17.19
C PHE A 36 22.16 22.41 -17.73
N ASP A 37 23.09 23.33 -17.49
CA ASP A 37 22.97 24.73 -17.91
C ASP A 37 23.79 25.07 -19.17
N GLY A 38 24.45 24.07 -19.79
CA GLY A 38 25.38 24.27 -20.89
C GLY A 38 26.86 24.20 -20.49
N LYS A 39 27.18 24.31 -19.19
CA LYS A 39 28.55 24.29 -18.66
C LYS A 39 28.72 23.38 -17.45
N PHE A 40 27.74 23.33 -16.56
CA PHE A 40 27.75 22.57 -15.32
C PHE A 40 26.52 21.68 -15.20
N TYR A 41 26.71 20.57 -14.49
CA TYR A 41 25.62 19.69 -14.08
C TYR A 41 25.32 19.92 -12.60
N ALA A 42 24.04 20.04 -12.26
CA ALA A 42 23.57 19.93 -10.89
C ALA A 42 22.68 18.69 -10.78
N THR A 43 22.85 17.93 -9.70
CA THR A 43 22.03 16.74 -9.43
C THR A 43 21.34 16.93 -8.09
N THR A 44 20.06 16.57 -7.99
CA THR A 44 19.29 16.57 -6.75
C THR A 44 18.49 15.28 -6.64
N LYS A 45 18.25 14.85 -5.41
CA LYS A 45 17.47 13.64 -5.11
C LYS A 45 16.11 14.08 -4.59
N ILE A 46 15.04 13.51 -5.13
CA ILE A 46 13.68 13.68 -4.63
C ILE A 46 13.19 12.34 -4.10
N ARG A 47 12.60 12.34 -2.91
CA ARG A 47 11.94 11.20 -2.32
C ARG A 47 10.43 11.43 -2.40
N ILE A 48 9.71 10.49 -2.99
CA ILE A 48 8.26 10.44 -3.04
C ILE A 48 7.83 9.38 -2.03
N GLU A 49 7.01 9.75 -1.06
CA GLU A 49 6.44 8.83 -0.08
C GLU A 49 5.00 8.53 -0.49
N ILE A 50 4.57 7.29 -0.28
CA ILE A 50 3.18 6.87 -0.52
C ILE A 50 2.49 6.90 0.84
N GLU A 51 1.36 7.58 0.89
CA GLU A 51 0.50 7.59 2.07
C GLU A 51 -0.50 6.44 1.96
N ASP A 52 -0.66 5.73 3.06
CA ASP A 52 -1.69 4.71 3.22
C ASP A 52 -3.08 5.34 3.24
N ILE A 53 -4.03 4.73 2.53
CA ILE A 53 -5.44 5.10 2.53
C ILE A 53 -6.25 3.84 2.77
N ASN A 54 -7.36 3.95 3.52
CA ASN A 54 -8.22 2.79 3.74
C ASN A 54 -9.00 2.43 2.46
N ASP A 55 -8.41 1.59 1.63
CA ASP A 55 -8.99 1.09 0.39
C ASP A 55 -9.00 -0.44 0.29
N SER A 56 -8.35 -1.13 1.22
CA SER A 56 -8.51 -2.56 1.44
C SER A 56 -9.57 -2.83 2.51
N ALA A 57 -10.50 -3.75 2.22
CA ALA A 57 -11.50 -4.17 3.19
C ALA A 57 -11.06 -5.45 3.91
N PRO A 58 -11.41 -5.66 5.19
CA PRO A 58 -10.95 -6.82 5.93
C PRO A 58 -11.46 -8.12 5.33
N ILE A 59 -10.58 -9.10 5.17
CA ILE A 59 -10.91 -10.43 4.70
C ILE A 59 -11.11 -11.34 5.91
N ILE A 60 -12.34 -11.83 6.11
CA ILE A 60 -12.68 -12.75 7.20
C ILE A 60 -12.48 -14.19 6.72
N THR A 61 -11.58 -14.92 7.38
CA THR A 61 -11.30 -16.33 7.18
C THR A 61 -11.78 -17.13 8.39
N GLY A 62 -12.67 -18.09 8.17
CA GLY A 62 -13.21 -18.95 9.22
C GLY A 62 -14.17 -20.00 8.69
N PRO A 63 -14.73 -20.86 9.57
CA PRO A 63 -15.68 -21.88 9.16
C PRO A 63 -16.98 -21.25 8.66
N LYS A 64 -17.39 -21.58 7.43
CA LYS A 64 -18.70 -21.16 6.86
C LYS A 64 -19.90 -21.72 7.63
N GLN A 65 -19.70 -22.88 8.25
CA GLN A 65 -20.69 -23.55 9.06
C GLN A 65 -19.96 -24.28 10.19
N THR A 66 -20.48 -24.13 11.40
CA THR A 66 -20.07 -24.91 12.57
C THR A 66 -21.28 -25.69 13.08
N SER A 67 -21.05 -26.95 13.43
CA SER A 67 -22.03 -27.81 14.09
C SER A 67 -21.52 -28.17 15.48
N ILE A 68 -22.35 -27.95 16.49
CA ILE A 68 -22.04 -28.31 17.89
C ILE A 68 -23.08 -29.29 18.42
N LEU A 69 -22.64 -30.17 19.30
CA LEU A 69 -23.53 -31.08 20.02
C LEU A 69 -24.20 -30.32 21.18
N GLU A 70 -25.47 -30.59 21.44
CA GLU A 70 -26.23 -29.94 22.52
C GLU A 70 -25.66 -30.20 23.92
N ASN A 71 -24.93 -31.31 24.09
CA ASN A 71 -24.37 -31.76 25.36
C ASN A 71 -22.89 -31.38 25.54
N VAL A 72 -22.41 -30.37 24.80
CA VAL A 72 -21.05 -29.82 24.96
C VAL A 72 -20.90 -29.09 26.31
N GLU A 73 -19.72 -29.17 26.91
CA GLU A 73 -19.42 -28.46 28.16
C GLU A 73 -19.46 -26.94 27.98
N ARG A 74 -19.79 -26.21 29.05
CA ARG A 74 -19.80 -24.74 28.99
C ARG A 74 -18.38 -24.23 28.74
N LYS A 75 -18.28 -23.26 27.82
CA LYS A 75 -17.05 -22.57 27.39
C LYS A 75 -16.18 -23.33 26.38
N GLU A 76 -16.75 -24.33 25.70
CA GLU A 76 -16.12 -24.90 24.51
C GLU A 76 -15.96 -23.84 23.41
N LEU A 77 -14.79 -23.80 22.76
CA LEU A 77 -14.55 -22.94 21.60
C LEU A 77 -15.35 -23.48 20.40
N VAL A 78 -16.34 -22.70 19.95
CA VAL A 78 -17.27 -23.12 18.89
C VAL A 78 -16.69 -22.89 17.50
N ALA A 79 -16.09 -21.73 17.29
CA ALA A 79 -15.47 -21.36 16.03
C ALA A 79 -14.46 -20.24 16.28
N GLU A 80 -13.42 -20.22 15.46
CA GLU A 80 -12.45 -19.14 15.42
C GLU A 80 -12.53 -18.48 14.04
N PHE A 81 -12.53 -17.14 14.03
CA PHE A 81 -12.52 -16.34 12.82
C PHE A 81 -11.29 -15.43 12.89
N VAL A 82 -10.60 -15.32 11.77
CA VAL A 82 -9.44 -14.44 11.61
C VAL A 82 -9.82 -13.41 10.57
N ALA A 83 -9.81 -12.13 10.95
CA ALA A 83 -9.91 -11.03 10.00
C ALA A 83 -8.49 -10.57 9.67
N THR A 84 -8.20 -10.35 8.39
CA THR A 84 -6.94 -9.80 7.92
C THR A 84 -7.23 -8.61 7.03
N ASP A 85 -6.74 -7.44 7.44
CA ASP A 85 -6.72 -6.22 6.65
C ASP A 85 -5.27 -5.92 6.23
N LEU A 86 -5.11 -5.34 5.04
CA LEU A 86 -3.80 -5.00 4.48
C LEU A 86 -3.40 -3.56 4.77
N ASP A 87 -4.36 -2.68 5.08
CA ASP A 87 -4.13 -1.29 5.46
C ASP A 87 -3.28 -1.22 6.75
N GLU A 88 -2.46 -0.16 6.90
CA GLU A 88 -1.80 0.12 8.16
C GLU A 88 -2.76 0.79 9.17
N ASN A 89 -2.49 0.55 10.46
CA ASN A 89 -3.18 1.22 11.57
C ASN A 89 -4.67 0.86 11.73
N ASP A 90 -5.03 -0.38 11.38
CA ASP A 90 -6.36 -0.97 11.53
C ASP A 90 -6.66 -1.31 13.01
N PHE A 91 -6.79 -0.28 13.85
CA PHE A 91 -7.24 -0.44 15.23
C PHE A 91 -8.77 -0.45 15.26
N ILE A 92 -9.33 -1.63 15.56
CA ILE A 92 -10.73 -1.82 15.91
C ILE A 92 -10.97 -1.10 17.26
N GLU A 93 -11.68 0.04 17.26
CA GLU A 93 -12.27 0.63 18.48
C GLU A 93 -13.50 -0.15 18.98
#